data_AF-A0A4U2YHM5-F1
#
_entry.id   AF-A0A4U2YHM5-F1
#
_cell.length_a   1.000
_cell.length_b   1.000
_cell.length_c   1.000
_cell.angle_alpha   90.00
_cell.angle_beta   90.00
_cell.angle_gamma   90.00
#
_symmetry.space_group_name_H-M   'P 1'
#
loop_
_entity.id
_entity.type
_entity.pdbx_description
1 polymer ?
#
loop_
_entity_poly.entity_id
_entity_poly.type
_entity_poly.pdbx_seq_one_letter_code
_entity_poly.pdbx_strand_id
1 'polypeptide(L)'
;MIFEEINSRISDIEKRLNVKLPESYKWFLREYGTGGVFGIEIFGGGLRGVSTCVRETEEWRKYGLPMEFVVIQNYGSGVYCLDTSRLANNECPIIDWEQDDEDGINEYENLYTFLVEKFSK
;
A
#
# COMPACT_ATOMS: atom_id res chain seq x y z
N MET A 1 -21.33 13.40 -1.14
CA MET A 1 -20.73 13.12 -2.46
C MET A 1 -19.24 12.80 -2.39
N ILE A 2 -18.29 13.74 -2.31
CA ILE A 2 -16.84 13.40 -2.37
C ILE A 2 -16.41 12.43 -1.24
N PHE A 3 -16.85 12.69 0.00
CA PHE A 3 -16.50 11.87 1.16
C PHE A 3 -17.09 10.45 1.11
N GLU A 4 -18.28 10.29 0.53
CA GLU A 4 -18.93 8.98 0.34
C GLU A 4 -18.23 8.16 -0.74
N GLU A 5 -17.79 8.82 -1.82
CA GLU A 5 -17.07 8.19 -2.92
C GLU A 5 -15.69 7.67 -2.47
N ILE A 6 -15.00 8.41 -1.59
CA ILE A 6 -13.72 7.99 -0.99
C ILE A 6 -13.90 6.78 -0.07
N ASN A 7 -14.89 6.79 0.83
CA ASN A 7 -15.16 5.63 1.70
C ASN A 7 -15.60 4.40 0.89
N SER A 8 -16.31 4.62 -0.21
CA SER A 8 -16.63 3.56 -1.18
C SER A 8 -15.36 2.98 -1.81
N ARG A 9 -14.32 3.79 -2.07
CA ARG A 9 -13.05 3.32 -2.63
C ARG A 9 -12.24 2.49 -1.67
N ILE A 10 -12.13 2.93 -0.41
CA ILE A 10 -11.48 2.13 0.65
C ILE A 10 -12.15 0.75 0.74
N SER A 11 -13.48 0.74 0.80
CA SER A 11 -14.27 -0.50 0.87
C SER A 11 -14.08 -1.40 -0.37
N ASP A 12 -13.96 -0.83 -1.56
CA ASP A 12 -13.70 -1.58 -2.80
C ASP A 12 -12.30 -2.22 -2.79
N ILE A 13 -11.27 -1.49 -2.33
CA ILE A 13 -9.90 -2.03 -2.20
C ILE A 13 -9.89 -3.19 -1.20
N GLU A 14 -10.41 -2.98 0.01
CA GLU A 14 -10.50 -4.01 1.06
C GLU A 14 -11.23 -5.26 0.56
N LYS A 15 -12.35 -5.07 -0.15
CA LYS A 15 -13.14 -6.17 -0.71
C LYS A 15 -12.40 -6.93 -1.82
N ARG A 16 -11.76 -6.23 -2.75
CA ARG A 16 -11.05 -6.85 -3.88
C ARG A 16 -9.83 -7.63 -3.44
N LEU A 17 -9.07 -7.07 -2.50
CA LEU A 17 -7.85 -7.71 -2.00
C LEU A 17 -8.11 -8.68 -0.85
N ASN A 18 -9.32 -8.66 -0.27
CA ASN A 18 -9.76 -9.45 0.88
C ASN A 18 -8.88 -9.22 2.12
N VAL A 19 -8.68 -7.94 2.46
CA VAL A 19 -7.83 -7.47 3.57
C VAL A 19 -8.52 -6.34 4.33
N LYS A 20 -7.95 -5.96 5.48
CA LYS A 20 -8.29 -4.70 6.17
C LYS A 20 -7.11 -3.74 6.06
N LEU A 21 -7.37 -2.51 5.68
CA LEU A 21 -6.32 -1.49 5.53
C LEU A 21 -6.01 -0.79 6.86
N PRO A 22 -4.74 -0.46 7.14
CA PRO A 22 -4.38 0.33 8.32
C PRO A 22 -4.90 1.76 8.22
N GLU A 23 -5.04 2.42 9.38
CA GLU A 23 -5.62 3.76 9.46
C GLU A 23 -4.76 4.80 8.76
N SER A 24 -3.43 4.71 8.87
CA SER A 24 -2.49 5.57 8.15
C SER A 24 -2.68 5.52 6.63
N TYR A 25 -2.89 4.33 6.06
CA TYR A 25 -3.14 4.21 4.63
C TYR A 25 -4.54 4.69 4.24
N LYS A 26 -5.57 4.42 5.07
CA LYS A 26 -6.91 4.98 4.83
C LYS A 26 -6.90 6.51 4.90
N TRP A 27 -6.15 7.12 5.81
CA TRP A 27 -5.93 8.56 5.85
C TRP A 27 -5.31 9.04 4.54
N PHE A 28 -4.23 8.40 4.05
CA PHE A 28 -3.60 8.76 2.78
C PHE A 28 -4.60 8.69 1.60
N LEU A 29 -5.41 7.63 1.54
CA LEU A 29 -6.46 7.48 0.52
C LEU A 29 -7.53 8.57 0.60
N ARG A 30 -7.85 9.07 1.80
CA ARG A 30 -8.84 10.16 1.97
C ARG A 30 -8.28 11.52 1.57
N GLU A 31 -7.06 11.81 1.98
CA GLU A 31 -6.47 13.14 1.75
C GLU A 31 -5.90 13.31 0.35
N TYR A 32 -5.28 12.24 -0.19
CA TYR A 32 -4.53 12.33 -1.44
C TYR A 32 -5.08 11.39 -2.52
N GLY A 33 -5.71 10.27 -2.13
CA GLY A 33 -6.22 9.26 -3.05
C GLY A 33 -5.13 8.42 -3.70
N THR A 34 -4.15 9.06 -4.31
CA THR A 34 -2.88 8.51 -4.83
C THR A 34 -1.93 9.69 -4.94
N GLY A 35 -0.61 9.50 -4.87
CA GLY A 35 0.28 10.65 -4.87
C GLY A 35 1.73 10.31 -4.70
N GLY A 36 2.55 11.32 -4.54
CA GLY A 36 3.99 11.15 -4.53
C GLY A 36 4.73 12.46 -4.63
N VAL A 37 6.01 12.46 -4.29
CA VAL A 37 6.89 13.64 -4.40
C VAL A 37 8.23 13.20 -4.99
N PHE A 38 8.87 14.05 -5.79
CA PHE A 38 10.20 13.81 -6.35
C PHE A 38 10.36 12.48 -7.13
N GLY A 39 9.33 12.05 -7.85
CA GLY A 39 9.36 10.82 -8.65
C GLY A 39 9.12 9.53 -7.88
N ILE A 40 8.91 9.60 -6.55
CA ILE A 40 8.42 8.49 -5.73
C ILE A 40 6.90 8.51 -5.78
N GLU A 41 6.29 7.49 -6.38
CA GLU A 41 4.84 7.31 -6.41
C GLU A 41 4.38 6.33 -5.32
N ILE A 42 3.37 6.75 -4.57
CA ILE A 42 2.62 5.92 -3.62
C ILE A 42 1.26 5.59 -4.25
N PHE A 43 1.05 4.30 -4.50
CA PHE A 43 -0.16 3.78 -5.10
C PHE A 43 -1.34 3.85 -4.14
N GLY A 44 -2.51 4.14 -4.70
CA GLY A 44 -3.73 4.33 -3.94
C GLY A 44 -5.00 4.03 -4.73
N GLY A 45 -6.09 4.69 -4.35
CA GLY A 45 -7.43 4.44 -4.84
C GLY A 45 -7.68 4.93 -6.27
N GLY A 46 -6.99 5.99 -6.69
CA GLY A 46 -7.21 6.68 -7.97
C GLY A 46 -8.62 7.29 -8.10
N LEU A 47 -8.81 8.18 -9.08
CA LEU A 47 -10.13 8.79 -9.33
C LEU A 47 -11.04 7.93 -10.22
N ARG A 48 -10.47 7.08 -11.08
CA ARG A 48 -11.21 6.28 -12.07
C ARG A 48 -10.56 4.90 -12.25
N GLY A 49 -11.38 3.93 -12.63
CA GLY A 49 -10.94 2.56 -12.92
C GLY A 49 -10.68 1.72 -11.67
N VAL A 50 -9.87 0.68 -11.85
CA VAL A 50 -9.34 -0.15 -10.76
C VAL A 50 -8.23 0.63 -10.06
N SER A 51 -8.25 0.64 -8.73
CA SER A 51 -7.24 1.31 -7.90
C SER A 51 -5.84 0.81 -8.23
N THR A 52 -4.86 1.72 -8.27
CA THR A 52 -3.48 1.37 -8.66
C THR A 52 -2.89 0.36 -7.69
N CYS A 53 -3.11 0.53 -6.37
CA CYS A 53 -2.66 -0.46 -5.39
C CYS A 53 -3.26 -1.86 -5.61
N VAL A 54 -4.52 -1.94 -6.04
CA VAL A 54 -5.16 -3.23 -6.35
C VAL A 54 -4.51 -3.87 -7.57
N ARG A 55 -4.37 -3.12 -8.67
CA ARG A 55 -3.75 -3.62 -9.90
C ARG A 55 -2.33 -4.11 -9.63
N GLU A 56 -1.51 -3.30 -8.97
CA GLU A 56 -0.11 -3.67 -8.70
C GLU A 56 -0.04 -4.88 -7.73
N THR A 57 -0.93 -4.95 -6.73
CA THR A 57 -1.00 -6.14 -5.84
C THR A 57 -1.37 -7.40 -6.60
N GLU A 58 -2.37 -7.34 -7.49
CA GLU A 58 -2.78 -8.48 -8.32
C GLU A 58 -1.69 -8.92 -9.30
N GLU A 59 -0.91 -7.98 -9.86
CA GLU A 59 0.25 -8.30 -10.71
C GLU A 59 1.36 -8.99 -9.91
N TRP A 60 1.75 -8.45 -8.75
CA TRP A 60 2.82 -9.01 -7.92
C TRP A 60 2.46 -10.35 -7.25
N ARG A 61 1.17 -10.62 -7.01
CA ARG A 61 0.69 -11.95 -6.60
C ARG A 61 1.04 -13.05 -7.61
N LYS A 62 1.19 -12.72 -8.91
CA LYS A 62 1.65 -13.69 -9.93
C LYS A 62 3.09 -14.13 -9.71
N TYR A 63 3.87 -13.35 -8.97
CA TYR A 63 5.27 -13.61 -8.62
C TYR A 63 5.43 -14.15 -7.18
N GLY A 64 4.33 -14.48 -6.49
CA GLY A 64 4.37 -15.08 -5.16
C GLY A 64 4.17 -14.11 -4.00
N LEU A 65 3.77 -12.86 -4.25
CA LEU A 65 3.42 -11.91 -3.18
C LEU A 65 2.30 -12.52 -2.28
N PRO A 66 2.47 -12.51 -0.94
CA PRO A 66 1.46 -13.01 0.00
C PRO A 66 0.09 -12.34 -0.17
N MET A 67 -0.98 -13.06 0.15
CA MET A 67 -2.35 -12.57 -0.05
C MET A 67 -2.69 -11.40 0.90
N GLU A 68 -2.05 -11.38 2.07
CA GLU A 68 -2.19 -10.37 3.10
C GLU A 68 -1.41 -9.09 2.80
N PHE A 69 -0.58 -9.08 1.74
CA PHE A 69 0.23 -7.93 1.38
C PHE A 69 -0.51 -7.05 0.37
N VAL A 70 -0.37 -5.73 0.54
CA VAL A 70 -0.92 -4.73 -0.39
C VAL A 70 0.21 -3.84 -0.88
N VAL A 71 0.46 -3.83 -2.18
CA VAL A 71 1.51 -3.03 -2.82
C VAL A 71 1.16 -1.54 -2.77
N ILE A 72 2.06 -0.74 -2.21
CA ILE A 72 1.94 0.72 -2.13
C ILE A 72 3.01 1.46 -2.94
N GLN A 73 4.09 0.78 -3.35
CA GLN A 73 5.08 1.33 -4.28
C GLN A 73 5.79 0.18 -5.01
N ASN A 74 6.12 0.40 -6.28
CA ASN A 74 6.98 -0.47 -7.07
C ASN A 74 8.23 0.32 -7.48
N TYR A 75 9.42 -0.20 -7.16
CA TYR A 75 10.70 0.45 -7.46
C TYR A 75 11.55 -0.34 -8.46
N GLY A 76 10.97 -1.34 -9.14
CA GLY A 76 11.60 -2.09 -10.23
C GLY A 76 12.02 -3.50 -9.82
N SER A 77 13.00 -3.65 -8.92
CA SER A 77 13.42 -4.97 -8.43
C SER A 77 12.50 -5.54 -7.36
N GLY A 78 11.72 -4.69 -6.69
CA GLY A 78 10.77 -5.07 -5.66
C GLY A 78 9.68 -4.05 -5.41
N VAL A 79 8.95 -4.30 -4.32
CA VAL A 79 7.78 -3.54 -3.91
C VAL A 79 7.78 -3.25 -2.42
N TYR A 80 7.28 -2.06 -2.07
CA TYR A 80 6.87 -1.80 -0.70
C TYR A 80 5.42 -2.20 -0.51
N CYS A 81 5.15 -2.97 0.55
CA CYS A 81 3.84 -3.55 0.81
C CYS A 81 3.37 -3.29 2.24
N LEU A 82 2.09 -3.01 2.42
CA LEU A 82 1.44 -3.10 3.73
C LEU A 82 1.30 -4.58 4.09
N ASP A 83 1.85 -5.01 5.22
CA ASP A 83 1.64 -6.37 5.73
C ASP A 83 0.39 -6.41 6.63
N THR A 84 -0.77 -6.58 6.02
CA THR A 84 -2.06 -6.54 6.74
C THR A 84 -2.28 -7.75 7.64
N SER A 85 -1.44 -8.81 7.55
CA SER A 85 -1.49 -9.94 8.47
C SER A 85 -1.08 -9.54 9.89
N ARG A 86 -0.26 -8.47 10.01
CA ARG A 86 0.25 -7.91 11.27
C ARG A 86 -0.51 -6.66 11.72
N LEU A 87 -1.77 -6.50 11.30
CA LEU A 87 -2.60 -5.37 11.69
C LEU A 87 -2.89 -5.40 13.21
N ALA A 88 -2.31 -4.44 13.94
CA ALA A 88 -2.49 -4.26 15.38
C ALA A 88 -2.67 -2.77 15.71
N ASN A 89 -3.60 -2.44 16.62
CA ASN A 89 -3.93 -1.05 16.96
C ASN A 89 -4.26 -0.17 15.72
N ASN A 90 -4.90 -0.76 14.72
CA ASN A 90 -5.22 -0.16 13.41
C ASN A 90 -4.01 0.21 12.53
N GLU A 91 -2.80 -0.24 12.85
CA GLU A 91 -1.62 -0.04 12.01
C GLU A 91 -0.96 -1.35 11.65
N CYS A 92 -0.17 -1.34 10.57
CA CYS A 92 0.63 -2.49 10.17
C CYS A 92 1.95 -2.00 9.54
N PRO A 93 3.00 -2.83 9.57
CA PRO A 93 4.29 -2.47 9.00
C PRO A 93 4.26 -2.40 7.47
N ILE A 94 5.21 -1.64 6.93
CA ILE A 94 5.56 -1.66 5.51
C ILE A 94 6.76 -2.59 5.32
N ILE A 95 6.63 -3.53 4.41
CA ILE A 95 7.65 -4.51 4.05
C ILE A 95 8.27 -4.15 2.72
N ASP A 96 9.60 -4.16 2.67
CA ASP A 96 10.35 -4.22 1.44
C ASP A 96 10.37 -5.69 0.95
N TRP A 97 9.66 -5.99 -0.13
CA TRP A 97 9.50 -7.35 -0.63
C TRP A 97 10.10 -7.50 -2.02
N GLU A 98 11.00 -8.47 -2.15
CA GLU A 98 11.53 -8.98 -3.42
C GLU A 98 11.26 -10.50 -3.53
N GLN A 99 11.14 -11.01 -4.75
CA GLN A 99 10.73 -12.40 -5.00
C GLN A 99 11.72 -13.44 -4.45
N ASP A 100 13.01 -13.13 -4.52
CA ASP A 100 14.12 -14.04 -4.20
C ASP A 100 14.95 -13.54 -3.02
N ASP A 101 14.34 -12.77 -2.10
CA ASP A 101 15.08 -12.10 -1.03
C ASP A 101 15.67 -13.11 -0.02
N GLU A 102 17.00 -13.27 -0.06
CA GLU A 102 17.79 -14.07 0.89
C GLU A 102 18.29 -13.23 2.08
N ASP A 103 18.25 -11.89 1.99
CA ASP A 103 19.00 -10.95 2.83
C ASP A 103 18.11 -10.15 3.80
N GLY A 104 17.10 -10.79 4.40
CA GLY A 104 16.34 -10.21 5.50
C GLY A 104 15.39 -9.07 5.09
N ILE A 105 14.22 -9.04 5.71
CA ILE A 105 13.17 -8.10 5.36
C ILE A 105 13.48 -6.73 5.98
N ASN A 106 13.74 -5.71 5.17
CA ASN A 106 13.68 -4.32 5.63
C ASN A 106 12.21 -3.94 5.88
N GLU A 107 11.91 -3.37 7.05
CA GLU A 107 10.55 -2.95 7.39
C GLU A 107 10.47 -1.58 8.05
N TYR A 108 9.33 -0.92 7.85
CA TYR A 108 8.95 0.32 8.52
C TYR A 108 7.75 0.06 9.42
N GLU A 109 7.68 0.76 10.55
CA GLU A 109 6.62 0.54 11.55
C GLU A 109 5.21 0.76 10.99
N ASN A 110 5.01 1.77 10.15
CA ASN A 110 3.73 2.11 9.53
C ASN A 110 3.96 3.05 8.33
N LEU A 111 2.88 3.46 7.67
CA LEU A 111 2.98 4.36 6.52
C LEU A 111 3.58 5.72 6.89
N TYR A 112 3.34 6.26 8.08
CA TYR A 112 3.88 7.58 8.44
C TYR A 112 5.41 7.56 8.52
N THR A 113 5.99 6.55 9.20
CA THR A 113 7.45 6.42 9.29
C THR A 113 8.07 6.17 7.92
N PHE A 114 7.43 5.33 7.10
CA PHE A 114 7.82 5.15 5.69
C PHE A 114 7.86 6.47 4.91
N LEU A 115 6.79 7.28 4.96
CA LEU A 115 6.73 8.55 4.22
C LEU A 115 7.78 9.55 4.74
N VAL A 116 7.94 9.67 6.06
CA VAL A 116 8.95 10.55 6.67
C VAL A 116 10.35 10.16 6.20
N GLU A 117 10.71 8.88 6.27
CA GLU A 117 12.05 8.44 5.87
C GLU A 117 12.30 8.56 4.36
N LYS A 118 11.28 8.29 3.54
CA LYS A 118 11.39 8.42 2.07
C LYS A 118 11.49 9.87 1.62
N PHE A 119 10.82 10.81 2.31
CA PHE A 119 10.76 12.22 1.89
C PHE A 119 11.64 13.19 2.71
N SER A 120 12.34 12.71 3.74
CA SER A 120 13.30 13.53 4.51
C SER A 120 14.71 13.50 3.94
N LYS A 121 14.95 12.81 2.82
CA LYS A 121 16.23 12.74 2.11
C LYS A 121 16.15 13.50 0.79
#